data_AF-A0A212L0R3-F1
#
_entry.id   AF-A0A212L0R3-F1
#
_cell.length_a   1.000
_cell.length_b   1.000
_cell.length_c   1.000
_cell.angle_alpha   90.00
_cell.angle_beta   90.00
_cell.angle_gamma   90.00
#
_symmetry.space_group_name_H-M   'P 1'
#
loop_
_entity.id
_entity.type
_entity.pdbx_description
1 polymer ?
#
loop_
_entity_poly.entity_id
_entity_poly.type
_entity_poly.pdbx_seq_one_letter_code
_entity_poly.pdbx_strand_id
1 'polypeptide(L)' 'MSEEKRGMLSAGRPSNVRKSATLASLSDKGATVRVNFDLDREEHKRLKIMAVEQGRTISEILREMVSQSLK' A
#
# COMPACT_ATOMS: atom_id res chain seq x y z
N MET A 1 48.87 -11.55 -35.53
CA MET A 1 47.46 -11.38 -35.97
C MET A 1 46.63 -11.14 -34.74
N SER A 2 46.24 -9.89 -34.56
CA SER A 2 45.43 -9.37 -33.45
C SER A 2 44.05 -9.99 -33.47
N GLU A 3 43.49 -10.31 -32.30
CA GLU A 3 42.04 -10.18 -32.08
C GLU A 3 41.76 -10.05 -30.57
N GLU A 4 41.62 -8.78 -30.18
CA GLU A 4 41.18 -8.30 -28.89
C GLU A 4 39.66 -8.48 -28.79
N LYS A 5 39.17 -9.49 -28.05
CA LYS A 5 37.74 -9.56 -27.68
C LYS A 5 37.52 -8.73 -26.41
N ARG A 6 37.44 -7.41 -26.62
CA ARG A 6 36.77 -6.47 -25.72
C ARG A 6 35.33 -6.92 -25.49
N GLY A 7 34.91 -6.87 -24.24
CA GLY A 7 33.51 -6.64 -23.89
C GLY A 7 32.65 -7.90 -23.78
N MET A 8 32.87 -8.69 -22.74
CA MET A 8 31.76 -9.39 -22.11
C MET A 8 31.72 -9.05 -20.63
N LEU A 9 31.42 -7.77 -20.36
CA LEU A 9 30.89 -7.36 -19.08
C LEU A 9 29.56 -8.08 -18.90
N SER A 10 29.60 -9.25 -18.28
CA SER A 10 28.42 -10.01 -17.85
C SER A 10 27.76 -9.30 -16.67
N ALA A 11 27.35 -8.04 -16.88
CA ALA A 11 26.38 -7.36 -16.05
C ALA A 11 25.02 -8.00 -16.37
N GLY A 12 24.77 -9.17 -15.77
CA GLY A 12 23.43 -9.75 -15.74
C GLY A 12 22.44 -8.70 -15.25
N ARG A 13 21.25 -8.64 -15.86
CA ARG A 13 20.23 -7.68 -15.47
C ARG A 13 19.97 -7.80 -13.96
N PRO A 14 20.15 -6.74 -13.15
CA PRO A 14 19.90 -6.76 -11.70
C PRO A 14 18.42 -6.96 -11.36
N SER A 15 17.54 -7.08 -12.37
CA SER A 15 16.15 -7.52 -12.21
C SER A 15 16.01 -8.98 -11.76
N ASN A 16 17.06 -9.82 -11.85
CA ASN A 16 16.97 -11.22 -11.44
C ASN A 16 17.14 -11.44 -9.91
N VAL A 17 17.53 -10.41 -9.15
CA VAL A 17 17.81 -10.52 -7.70
C VAL A 17 16.69 -9.91 -6.84
N ARG A 18 15.72 -9.23 -7.44
CA ARG A 18 14.52 -8.84 -6.69
C ARG A 18 13.61 -10.05 -6.63
N LYS A 19 13.74 -10.83 -5.53
CA LYS A 19 12.67 -11.70 -5.05
C LYS A 19 11.38 -10.90 -5.19
N SER A 20 10.51 -11.32 -6.11
CA SER A 20 9.22 -10.68 -6.27
C SER A 20 8.60 -10.65 -4.89
N ALA A 21 8.10 -9.49 -4.47
CA ALA A 21 7.24 -9.45 -3.30
C ALA A 21 6.04 -10.34 -3.66
N THR A 22 6.13 -11.61 -3.25
CA THR A 22 5.14 -12.63 -3.57
C THR A 22 3.81 -12.18 -3.02
N LEU A 23 2.75 -12.33 -3.80
CA LEU A 23 1.37 -12.00 -3.41
C LEU A 23 0.97 -12.54 -2.02
N ALA A 24 1.62 -13.61 -1.56
CA ALA A 24 1.52 -14.14 -0.20
C ALA A 24 1.81 -13.11 0.90
N SER A 25 2.78 -12.21 0.71
CA SER A 25 3.10 -11.14 1.70
C SER A 25 2.02 -10.06 1.80
N LEU A 26 1.04 -10.06 0.89
CA LEU A 26 -0.14 -9.20 0.95
C LEU A 26 -1.36 -9.91 1.56
N SER A 27 -1.32 -11.24 1.72
CA SER A 27 -2.43 -12.08 2.17
C SER A 27 -2.57 -12.18 3.69
N ASP A 28 -1.60 -11.71 4.48
CA ASP A 28 -1.67 -11.74 5.96
C ASP A 28 -2.68 -10.74 6.56
N LYS A 29 -3.37 -9.96 5.74
CA LYS A 29 -4.51 -9.15 6.19
C LYS A 29 -5.76 -10.03 6.11
N GLY A 30 -6.21 -10.53 7.27
CA GLY A 30 -7.43 -11.33 7.40
C GLY A 30 -8.62 -10.74 6.64
N ALA A 31 -9.61 -11.58 6.29
CA ALA A 31 -10.70 -11.23 5.39
C ALA A 31 -11.47 -9.98 5.86
N THR A 32 -11.14 -8.81 5.30
CA THR A 32 -11.92 -7.58 5.48
C THR A 32 -12.91 -7.44 4.34
N VAL A 33 -14.17 -7.19 4.67
CA VAL A 33 -15.19 -6.81 3.67
C VAL A 33 -15.08 -5.30 3.43
N ARG A 34 -15.03 -4.91 2.15
CA ARG A 34 -15.11 -3.49 1.75
C ARG A 34 -16.57 -3.05 1.81
N VAL A 35 -16.82 -1.89 2.38
CA VAL A 35 -18.14 -1.24 2.40
C VAL A 35 -18.09 -0.01 1.51
N ASN A 36 -19.15 0.23 0.74
CA ASN A 36 -19.32 1.49 0.03
C ASN A 36 -19.89 2.53 1.01
N PHE A 37 -19.38 3.75 0.94
CA PHE A 37 -19.77 4.82 1.85
C PHE A 37 -19.94 6.11 1.06
N ASP A 38 -21.14 6.66 1.15
CA ASP A 38 -21.48 7.95 0.58
C ASP A 38 -21.47 8.99 1.69
N LEU A 39 -20.75 10.08 1.47
CA LEU A 39 -20.67 11.23 2.35
C LEU A 39 -20.91 12.48 1.53
N ASP A 40 -21.53 13.48 2.15
CA ASP A 40 -21.55 14.80 1.55
C ASP A 40 -20.12 15.37 1.45
N ARG A 41 -19.89 16.28 0.50
CA ARG A 41 -18.59 16.88 0.27
C ARG A 41 -18.08 17.60 1.51
N GLU A 42 -18.97 18.27 2.24
CA GLU A 42 -18.60 18.99 3.46
C GLU A 42 -18.22 18.03 4.60
N GLU A 43 -18.92 16.90 4.72
CA GLU A 43 -18.63 15.87 5.72
C GLU A 43 -17.30 15.19 5.44
N HIS A 44 -17.04 14.81 4.18
CA HIS A 44 -15.77 14.25 3.76
C HIS A 44 -14.60 15.22 4.02
N LYS A 45 -14.80 16.53 3.80
CA LYS A 45 -13.79 17.55 4.09
C LYS A 45 -13.46 17.61 5.58
N ARG A 46 -14.49 17.64 6.44
CA ARG A 46 -14.32 17.63 7.91
C ARG A 46 -13.60 16.37 8.38
N LEU A 47 -14.02 15.20 7.86
CA LEU A 47 -13.39 13.92 8.16
C LEU A 47 -11.91 13.90 7.76
N LYS A 48 -11.57 14.51 6.62
CA LYS A 48 -10.20 14.59 6.14
C LYS A 48 -9.33 15.54 6.96
N ILE A 49 -9.89 16.67 7.41
CA ILE A 49 -9.20 17.59 8.32
C ILE A 49 -8.91 16.90 9.65
N MET A 50 -9.92 16.24 10.23
CA MET A 50 -9.78 15.47 11.47
C MET A 50 -8.68 14.40 11.36
N ALA A 51 -8.64 13.68 10.23
CA ALA A 51 -7.61 12.68 9.96
C ALA A 51 -6.20 13.29 9.95
N VAL A 52 -6.03 14.44 9.32
CA VAL A 52 -4.75 15.16 9.26
C VAL A 52 -4.34 15.65 10.65
N GLU A 53 -5.26 16.24 11.42
CA GLU A 53 -4.98 16.75 12.77
C GLU A 53 -4.54 15.66 13.74
N GLN A 54 -5.13 14.46 13.62
CA GLN A 54 -4.79 13.30 14.46
C GLN A 54 -3.60 12.50 13.94
N GLY A 55 -3.09 12.80 12.74
CA GLY A 55 -2.03 12.02 12.09
C GLY A 55 -2.45 10.58 11.74
N ARG A 56 -3.75 10.34 11.55
CA ARG A 56 -4.33 9.02 11.27
C ARG A 56 -4.98 9.00 9.89
N THR A 57 -5.23 7.80 9.36
CA THR A 57 -5.99 7.66 8.12
C THR A 57 -7.50 7.65 8.38
N ILE A 58 -8.28 8.11 7.39
CA ILE A 58 -9.75 8.06 7.45
C ILE A 58 -10.24 6.62 7.73
N SER A 59 -9.60 5.61 7.12
CA SER A 59 -9.97 4.20 7.31
C SER A 59 -9.73 3.70 8.74
N GLU A 60 -8.70 4.19 9.44
CA GLU A 60 -8.45 3.85 10.84
C GLU A 60 -9.49 4.48 11.75
N ILE A 61 -9.79 5.76 11.53
CA ILE A 61 -10.82 6.50 12.28
C ILE A 61 -12.17 5.82 12.12
N LEU A 62 -12.58 5.53 10.88
CA LEU A 62 -13.85 4.84 10.62
C LEU A 62 -13.90 3.44 11.24
N ARG A 63 -12.79 2.69 11.17
CA ARG A 63 -12.71 1.36 11.80
C ARG A 63 -12.86 1.45 13.32
N GLU A 64 -12.21 2.42 13.94
CA GLU A 64 -12.30 2.66 15.38
C GLU A 64 -13.72 3.05 15.78
N MET A 65 -14.34 4.02 15.09
CA MET A 65 -15.72 4.43 15.33
C MET A 65 -16.69 3.25 15.23
N VAL A 66 -16.62 2.45 14.17
CA VAL A 66 -17.47 1.25 14.01
C VAL A 66 -17.22 0.25 15.14
N SER A 67 -15.96 0.02 15.53
CA SER A 67 -15.63 -0.90 16.63
C SER A 67 -16.16 -0.43 17.99
N GLN A 68 -16.21 0.89 18.23
CA GLN A 68 -16.78 1.47 19.45
C GLN A 68 -18.30 1.40 19.44
N SER A 69 -18.95 1.59 18.30
CA SER A 69 -20.42 1.53 18.18
C SER A 69 -21.01 0.12 18.21
N LEU A 70 -20.22 -0.91 17.89
CA LEU A 70 -20.65 -2.32 17.95
C LEU A 70 -20.37 -2.99 19.30
N LYS A 71 -19.90 -2.20 20.28
CA LYS A 71 -19.57 -2.65 21.63
C LYS A 71 -20.76 -2.50 22.57
#